data_AF-A0A7X1GIC4-F1
#
_entry.id   AF-A0A7X1GIC4-F1
#
_cell.length_a   1.000
_cell.length_b   1.000
_cell.length_c   1.000
_cell.angle_alpha   90.00
_cell.angle_beta   90.00
_cell.angle_gamma   90.00
#
_symmetry.space_group_name_H-M   'P 1'
#
loop_
_entity.id
_entity.type
_entity.pdbx_description
1 polymer ?
#
loop_
_entity_poly.entity_id
_entity_poly.type
_entity_poly.pdbx_seq_one_letter_code
_entity_poly.pdbx_strand_id
1 'polypeptide(L)'
;MHTTAVTTSKQLEFPCTNCGAMFNRRPGGRTTCRASCKKRSQRAAAAPKVTARDAKIARRKARLLENAFGFWFIEQAERAGTVQTYQGIDAAGLHQLLALHNYRKKRYGWVEKGHGKDSYHLCHVQGLKGRDGSTGLTTSLNLFAGLDYLNQQHSDKPVNSWAGQSLPKSARKRKWNITPDMTLDQRLQKLGDFLGDELDTFLDELDKMPQRTARLRLARAIHKRQGSELYEPLDRHYTLTELESLKMDKLQALETIQEGREKNKDFLFSNCPPDSELGVMHDELKRFSADLPEGKHRENCRFMLSLVRLLGIYLAQINDAQGKARNRFLSLANAAWTPLQYCHPQRPWRTPASLLEADRESLIKAITEAAHNALQGLSIDGEALEAQLEERIHLQTLVPVVRAPDESSWEACGSNWLNYIDSLYSSLESTWQALLDVGICTESQLFAAQDGVLRSLQAAIEQGREQYMNQRCFTHYNKPFQRYPAYLEFPPVVPEEPYPLAA
;
A
#
# COMPACT_ATOMS: atom_id res chain seq x y z
N MET A 1 -8.89 -27.21 -92.26
CA MET A 1 -9.68 -26.00 -91.94
C MET A 1 -10.10 -26.10 -90.47
N HIS A 2 -9.56 -25.24 -89.61
CA HIS A 2 -9.86 -25.23 -88.18
C HIS A 2 -11.21 -24.55 -87.93
N THR A 3 -12.15 -25.27 -87.33
CA THR A 3 -13.40 -24.74 -86.78
C THR A 3 -13.11 -23.99 -85.48
N THR A 4 -13.18 -22.67 -85.52
CA THR A 4 -13.17 -21.80 -84.33
C THR A 4 -14.54 -21.83 -83.66
N ALA A 5 -14.60 -22.32 -82.42
CA ALA A 5 -15.79 -22.27 -81.58
C ALA A 5 -16.02 -20.85 -81.03
N VAL A 6 -17.13 -20.22 -81.42
CA VAL A 6 -17.58 -18.93 -80.86
C VAL A 6 -18.24 -19.20 -79.51
N THR A 7 -17.51 -18.95 -78.42
CA THR A 7 -18.05 -18.98 -77.05
C THR A 7 -18.63 -17.61 -76.71
N THR A 8 -19.95 -17.45 -76.88
CA THR A 8 -20.69 -16.28 -76.40
C THR A 8 -20.85 -16.34 -74.87
N SER A 9 -19.88 -15.82 -74.13
CA SER A 9 -20.03 -15.68 -72.68
C SER A 9 -21.02 -14.55 -72.37
N LYS A 10 -22.28 -14.89 -72.05
CA LYS A 10 -23.30 -13.93 -71.59
C LYS A 10 -22.78 -13.22 -70.33
N GLN A 11 -22.34 -11.97 -70.48
CA GLN A 11 -22.08 -11.07 -69.37
C GLN A 11 -23.38 -10.32 -69.07
N LEU A 12 -23.75 -10.22 -67.79
CA LEU A 12 -24.95 -9.51 -67.32
C LEU A 12 -24.50 -8.36 -66.42
N GLU A 13 -25.27 -7.27 -66.38
CA GLU A 13 -25.02 -6.14 -65.50
C GLU A 13 -25.48 -6.43 -64.07
N PHE A 14 -24.60 -6.18 -63.10
CA PHE A 14 -24.91 -6.27 -61.68
C PHE A 14 -24.34 -5.05 -60.94
N PRO A 15 -24.97 -4.60 -59.84
CA PRO A 15 -24.43 -3.53 -59.00
C PRO A 15 -23.21 -4.02 -58.22
N CYS A 16 -22.18 -3.17 -58.13
CA CYS A 16 -21.02 -3.43 -57.30
C CYS A 16 -21.38 -3.39 -55.81
N THR A 17 -21.02 -4.44 -55.07
CA THR A 17 -21.29 -4.53 -53.62
C THR A 17 -20.57 -3.50 -52.75
N ASN A 18 -19.67 -2.68 -53.32
CA ASN A 18 -18.90 -1.67 -52.58
C ASN A 18 -19.27 -0.23 -52.95
N CYS A 19 -19.46 0.09 -54.24
CA CYS A 19 -19.75 1.46 -54.69
C CYS A 19 -21.11 1.62 -55.37
N GLY A 20 -21.91 0.54 -55.48
CA GLY A 20 -23.22 0.57 -56.14
C GLY A 20 -23.20 0.66 -57.67
N ALA A 21 -22.06 1.00 -58.29
CA ALA A 21 -21.97 1.15 -59.74
C ALA A 21 -22.25 -0.17 -60.50
N MET A 22 -23.08 -0.10 -61.53
CA MET A 22 -23.39 -1.23 -62.42
C MET A 22 -22.16 -1.63 -63.24
N PHE A 23 -21.89 -2.93 -63.33
CA PHE A 23 -20.82 -3.46 -64.17
C PHE A 23 -21.13 -4.86 -64.71
N ASN A 24 -20.59 -5.15 -65.89
CA ASN A 24 -20.75 -6.44 -66.54
C ASN A 24 -19.90 -7.53 -65.88
N ARG A 25 -20.55 -8.64 -65.51
CA ARG A 25 -19.89 -9.86 -65.02
C ARG A 25 -20.61 -11.11 -65.49
N ARG A 26 -19.89 -12.22 -65.53
CA ARG A 26 -20.50 -13.55 -65.71
C ARG A 26 -21.26 -13.95 -64.43
N PRO A 27 -22.36 -14.72 -64.54
CA PRO A 27 -22.99 -15.36 -63.38
C PRO A 27 -21.94 -16.14 -62.56
N GLY A 28 -21.93 -15.95 -61.23
CA GLY A 28 -20.90 -16.52 -60.34
C GLY A 28 -19.54 -15.80 -60.33
N GLY A 29 -19.38 -14.73 -61.11
CA GLY A 29 -18.14 -13.94 -61.17
C GLY A 29 -17.98 -12.93 -60.03
N ARG A 30 -16.90 -12.12 -60.11
CA ARG A 30 -16.53 -11.11 -59.10
C ARG A 30 -17.72 -10.24 -58.67
N THR A 31 -17.82 -9.89 -57.39
CA THR A 31 -18.89 -9.06 -56.80
C THR A 31 -18.58 -7.56 -56.83
N THR A 32 -17.37 -7.19 -57.21
CA THR A 32 -16.91 -5.80 -57.24
C THR A 32 -16.44 -5.38 -58.63
N CYS A 33 -16.71 -4.13 -59.01
CA CYS A 33 -16.48 -3.63 -60.37
C CYS A 33 -14.99 -3.48 -60.71
N ARG A 34 -14.15 -3.18 -59.72
CA ARG A 34 -12.71 -2.92 -59.88
C ARG A 34 -11.91 -3.53 -58.73
N ALA A 35 -10.63 -3.81 -58.96
CA ALA A 35 -9.72 -4.30 -57.92
C ALA A 35 -9.62 -3.35 -56.71
N SER A 36 -9.79 -2.04 -56.92
CA SER A 36 -9.88 -1.04 -55.85
C SER A 36 -11.12 -1.22 -54.98
N CYS A 37 -12.29 -1.51 -55.57
CA CYS A 37 -13.52 -1.83 -54.85
C CYS A 37 -13.44 -3.18 -54.14
N LYS A 38 -12.76 -4.18 -54.74
CA LYS A 38 -12.43 -5.44 -54.05
C LYS A 38 -11.59 -5.19 -52.80
N LYS A 39 -10.50 -4.42 -52.91
CA LYS A 39 -9.63 -4.07 -51.78
C LYS A 39 -10.36 -3.26 -50.71
N ARG A 40 -11.24 -2.32 -51.09
CA ARG A 40 -12.05 -1.53 -50.12
C ARG A 40 -13.09 -2.39 -49.40
N SER A 41 -13.82 -3.23 -50.14
CA SER A 41 -14.76 -4.19 -49.55
C SER A 41 -14.05 -5.20 -48.65
N GLN A 42 -12.88 -5.69 -49.04
CA GLN A 42 -12.05 -6.57 -48.19
C GLN A 42 -11.52 -5.85 -46.95
N ARG A 43 -11.20 -4.55 -47.02
CA ARG A 43 -10.81 -3.75 -45.85
C ARG A 43 -11.99 -3.42 -44.93
N ALA A 44 -13.18 -3.20 -45.48
CA ALA A 44 -14.40 -2.98 -44.71
C ALA A 44 -14.95 -4.26 -44.07
N ALA A 45 -14.73 -5.42 -44.72
CA ALA A 45 -15.10 -6.74 -44.20
C ALA A 45 -14.01 -7.38 -43.32
N ALA A 46 -12.76 -6.91 -43.39
CA ALA A 46 -11.74 -7.30 -42.44
C ALA A 46 -12.11 -6.70 -41.08
N ALA A 47 -12.47 -7.56 -40.12
CA ALA A 47 -12.69 -7.16 -38.74
C ALA A 47 -11.52 -6.27 -38.28
N PRO A 48 -11.77 -5.20 -37.50
CA PRO A 48 -10.70 -4.38 -36.95
C PRO A 48 -9.70 -5.33 -36.29
N LYS A 49 -8.43 -5.28 -36.74
CA LYS A 49 -7.38 -6.11 -36.17
C LYS A 49 -7.32 -5.75 -34.69
N VAL A 50 -7.74 -6.68 -33.83
CA VAL A 50 -7.56 -6.58 -32.38
C VAL A 50 -6.12 -6.20 -32.15
N THR A 51 -5.89 -5.01 -31.59
CA THR A 51 -4.53 -4.54 -31.40
C THR A 51 -3.85 -5.41 -30.34
N ALA A 52 -2.52 -5.43 -30.31
CA ALA A 52 -1.79 -6.12 -29.24
C ALA A 52 -2.20 -5.60 -27.84
N ARG A 53 -2.55 -4.31 -27.76
CA ARG A 53 -3.11 -3.65 -26.57
C ARG A 53 -4.46 -4.25 -26.19
N ASP A 54 -5.40 -4.34 -27.12
CA ASP A 54 -6.74 -4.90 -26.84
C ASP A 54 -6.67 -6.37 -26.41
N ALA A 55 -5.81 -7.17 -27.05
CA ALA A 55 -5.58 -8.55 -26.66
C ALA A 55 -4.95 -8.67 -25.26
N LYS A 56 -4.02 -7.77 -24.91
CA LYS A 56 -3.42 -7.67 -23.58
C LYS A 56 -4.47 -7.32 -22.54
N ILE A 57 -5.31 -6.32 -22.79
CA ILE A 57 -6.40 -5.87 -21.90
C ILE A 57 -7.42 -7.00 -21.70
N ALA A 58 -7.93 -7.61 -22.77
CA ALA A 58 -8.90 -8.70 -22.69
C ALA A 58 -8.38 -9.87 -21.84
N ARG A 59 -7.11 -10.26 -22.02
CA ARG A 59 -6.46 -11.27 -21.19
C ARG A 59 -6.35 -10.83 -19.72
N ARG A 60 -6.03 -9.56 -19.46
CA ARG A 60 -5.90 -9.03 -18.10
C ARG A 60 -7.27 -8.89 -17.40
N LYS A 61 -8.33 -8.53 -18.12
CA LYS A 61 -9.73 -8.56 -17.65
C LYS A 61 -10.12 -9.96 -17.18
N ALA A 62 -9.92 -10.97 -18.02
CA ALA A 62 -10.21 -12.36 -17.64
C ALA A 62 -9.43 -12.79 -16.39
N ARG A 63 -8.18 -12.32 -16.25
CA ARG A 63 -7.35 -12.60 -15.07
C ARG A 63 -7.82 -11.93 -13.78
N LEU A 64 -8.74 -10.96 -13.81
CA LEU A 64 -9.35 -10.41 -12.59
C LEU A 64 -10.11 -11.49 -11.82
N LEU A 65 -10.73 -12.44 -12.52
CA LEU A 65 -11.42 -13.59 -11.93
C LEU A 65 -10.48 -14.63 -11.32
N GLU A 66 -9.17 -14.48 -11.48
CA GLU A 66 -8.19 -15.45 -10.99
C GLU A 66 -7.37 -14.92 -9.81
N ASN A 67 -7.49 -13.65 -9.44
CA ASN A 67 -6.62 -13.00 -8.45
C ASN A 67 -7.41 -12.33 -7.32
N ALA A 68 -6.77 -12.22 -6.15
CA ALA A 68 -7.43 -11.76 -4.92
C ALA A 68 -8.00 -10.34 -5.04
N PHE A 69 -7.29 -9.43 -5.73
CA PHE A 69 -7.78 -8.06 -5.93
C PHE A 69 -9.02 -8.05 -6.81
N GLY A 70 -9.02 -8.77 -7.94
CA GLY A 70 -10.18 -8.81 -8.83
C GLY A 70 -11.42 -9.46 -8.19
N PHE A 71 -11.23 -10.51 -7.38
CA PHE A 71 -12.33 -11.06 -6.56
C PHE A 71 -12.89 -10.02 -5.58
N TRP A 72 -12.02 -9.39 -4.78
CA TRP A 72 -12.42 -8.35 -3.84
C TRP A 72 -13.15 -7.20 -4.54
N PHE A 73 -12.64 -6.76 -5.68
CA PHE A 73 -13.17 -5.68 -6.50
C PHE A 73 -14.58 -5.99 -7.03
N ILE A 74 -14.82 -7.20 -7.52
CA ILE A 74 -16.16 -7.62 -7.94
C ILE A 74 -17.09 -7.79 -6.72
N GLU A 75 -16.57 -8.34 -5.63
CA GLU A 75 -17.31 -8.57 -4.38
C GLU A 75 -17.78 -7.25 -3.75
N GLN A 76 -17.00 -6.17 -3.80
CA GLN A 76 -17.46 -4.86 -3.30
C GLN A 76 -18.70 -4.37 -4.06
N ALA A 77 -18.75 -4.55 -5.39
CA ALA A 77 -19.91 -4.19 -6.18
C ALA A 77 -21.14 -5.07 -5.86
N GLU A 78 -20.93 -6.38 -5.67
CA GLU A 78 -21.97 -7.29 -5.20
C GLU A 78 -22.50 -6.89 -3.81
N ARG A 79 -21.58 -6.61 -2.87
CA ARG A 79 -21.92 -6.19 -1.51
C ARG A 79 -22.65 -4.86 -1.49
N ALA A 80 -22.35 -3.92 -2.40
CA ALA A 80 -23.13 -2.69 -2.62
C ALA A 80 -24.49 -2.94 -3.30
N GLY A 81 -24.60 -4.04 -4.04
CA GLY A 81 -25.73 -4.34 -4.93
C GLY A 81 -25.74 -3.49 -6.21
N THR A 82 -24.62 -2.85 -6.56
CA THR A 82 -24.47 -2.03 -7.77
C THR A 82 -23.00 -1.78 -8.11
N VAL A 83 -22.69 -1.71 -9.41
CA VAL A 83 -21.36 -1.28 -9.89
C VAL A 83 -21.13 0.23 -9.72
N GLN A 84 -22.18 1.01 -9.46
CA GLN A 84 -22.06 2.46 -9.19
C GLN A 84 -21.35 2.79 -7.87
N THR A 85 -20.98 1.79 -7.06
CA THR A 85 -20.04 2.00 -5.97
C THR A 85 -18.70 2.58 -6.46
N TYR A 86 -18.35 2.36 -7.73
CA TYR A 86 -17.17 2.92 -8.38
C TYR A 86 -17.43 4.24 -9.11
N GLN A 87 -18.52 4.95 -8.81
CA GLN A 87 -18.84 6.20 -9.50
C GLN A 87 -17.71 7.22 -9.32
N GLY A 88 -17.21 7.75 -10.44
CA GLY A 88 -16.19 8.81 -10.45
C GLY A 88 -14.75 8.33 -10.22
N ILE A 89 -14.49 7.02 -10.18
CA ILE A 89 -13.13 6.49 -10.13
C ILE A 89 -12.51 6.51 -11.54
N ASP A 90 -11.26 6.93 -11.62
CA ASP A 90 -10.42 6.90 -12.82
C ASP A 90 -9.34 5.79 -12.72
N ALA A 91 -8.53 5.63 -13.77
CA ALA A 91 -7.44 4.66 -13.80
C ALA A 91 -6.45 4.84 -12.63
N ALA A 92 -6.13 6.10 -12.27
CA ALA A 92 -5.27 6.42 -11.14
C ALA A 92 -5.87 5.95 -9.80
N GLY A 93 -7.18 6.19 -9.60
CA GLY A 93 -7.93 5.70 -8.46
C GLY A 93 -7.96 4.17 -8.37
N LEU A 94 -8.03 3.47 -9.51
CA LEU A 94 -7.93 2.00 -9.54
C LEU A 94 -6.53 1.50 -9.11
N HIS A 95 -5.46 2.19 -9.50
CA HIS A 95 -4.11 1.90 -9.00
C HIS A 95 -4.01 2.13 -7.50
N GLN A 96 -4.60 3.22 -6.98
CA GLN A 96 -4.65 3.49 -5.54
C GLN A 96 -5.45 2.42 -4.78
N LEU A 97 -6.58 1.93 -5.31
CA LEU A 97 -7.33 0.82 -4.72
C LEU A 97 -6.51 -0.47 -4.68
N LEU A 98 -5.79 -0.79 -5.76
CA LEU A 98 -4.90 -1.95 -5.80
C LEU A 98 -3.78 -1.80 -4.75
N ALA A 99 -3.19 -0.61 -4.63
CA ALA A 99 -2.18 -0.31 -3.62
C ALA A 99 -2.74 -0.48 -2.20
N LEU A 100 -3.94 0.03 -1.93
CA LEU A 100 -4.61 -0.08 -0.63
C LEU A 100 -4.96 -1.54 -0.28
N HIS A 101 -5.50 -2.30 -1.24
CA HIS A 101 -5.76 -3.74 -1.07
C HIS A 101 -4.46 -4.50 -0.75
N ASN A 102 -3.37 -4.21 -1.45
CA ASN A 102 -2.07 -4.82 -1.21
C ASN A 102 -1.45 -4.36 0.11
N TYR A 103 -1.65 -3.09 0.50
CA TYR A 103 -1.23 -2.54 1.78
C TYR A 103 -1.89 -3.35 2.90
N ARG A 104 -3.22 -3.43 2.92
CA ARG A 104 -3.98 -4.16 3.94
C ARG A 104 -3.60 -5.63 4.00
N LYS A 105 -3.44 -6.31 2.86
CA LYS A 105 -3.06 -7.73 2.81
C LYS A 105 -1.71 -8.02 3.49
N LYS A 106 -0.80 -7.05 3.56
CA LYS A 106 0.52 -7.19 4.20
C LYS A 106 0.49 -6.93 5.72
N ARG A 107 -0.68 -6.62 6.30
CA ARG A 107 -0.86 -6.27 7.71
C ARG A 107 -1.66 -7.37 8.39
N TYR A 108 -1.08 -7.94 9.43
CA TYR A 108 -1.73 -8.88 10.35
C TYR A 108 -1.62 -8.28 11.74
N GLY A 109 -2.66 -8.41 12.58
CA GLY A 109 -2.62 -7.92 13.95
C GLY A 109 -1.82 -8.84 14.88
N TRP A 110 -1.41 -8.28 16.03
CA TRP A 110 -0.89 -9.06 17.15
C TRP A 110 -2.05 -9.76 17.86
N VAL A 111 -1.97 -11.08 18.05
CA VAL A 111 -2.93 -11.83 18.87
C VAL A 111 -2.14 -12.67 19.87
N GLU A 112 -2.51 -12.58 21.16
CA GLU A 112 -1.84 -13.27 22.29
C GLU A 112 -1.73 -14.80 22.13
N LYS A 113 -2.49 -15.41 21.22
CA LYS A 113 -2.56 -16.87 21.01
C LYS A 113 -1.88 -17.37 19.73
N GLY A 114 -0.98 -16.60 19.15
CA GLY A 114 -0.28 -16.97 17.93
C GLY A 114 -0.96 -16.44 16.66
N HIS A 115 -0.16 -16.40 15.60
CA HIS A 115 -0.32 -15.64 14.35
C HIS A 115 -1.75 -15.24 13.92
N GLY A 116 -1.86 -13.94 13.63
CA GLY A 116 -3.08 -13.16 13.60
C GLY A 116 -4.17 -13.64 12.67
N LYS A 117 -5.36 -13.80 13.26
CA LYS A 117 -6.60 -13.50 12.55
C LYS A 117 -6.48 -12.10 11.94
N ASP A 118 -7.19 -11.89 10.85
CA ASP A 118 -7.21 -10.65 10.09
C ASP A 118 -7.81 -9.49 10.92
N SER A 119 -7.01 -8.89 11.81
CA SER A 119 -7.44 -7.82 12.73
C SER A 119 -7.74 -6.50 12.02
N TYR A 120 -7.39 -6.40 10.73
CA TYR A 120 -7.54 -5.18 9.96
C TYR A 120 -8.51 -5.39 8.79
N HIS A 121 -9.55 -4.58 8.70
CA HIS A 121 -10.50 -4.59 7.59
C HIS A 121 -10.28 -3.39 6.68
N LEU A 122 -10.64 -3.50 5.40
CA LEU A 122 -10.88 -2.31 4.58
C LEU A 122 -12.23 -1.73 4.98
N CYS A 123 -12.16 -0.66 5.78
CA CYS A 123 -13.28 0.03 6.37
C CYS A 123 -13.74 1.13 5.43
N HIS A 124 -15.05 1.29 5.28
CA HIS A 124 -15.61 2.38 4.49
C HIS A 124 -15.93 3.56 5.41
N VAL A 125 -15.52 4.77 5.04
CA VAL A 125 -15.89 6.00 5.76
C VAL A 125 -17.41 6.21 5.68
N GLN A 126 -17.95 6.31 4.47
CA GLN A 126 -19.40 6.18 4.23
C GLN A 126 -19.73 4.71 3.98
N GLY A 127 -20.61 4.11 4.79
CA GLY A 127 -20.94 2.70 4.69
C GLY A 127 -21.34 2.26 3.28
N LEU A 128 -20.81 1.12 2.83
CA LEU A 128 -21.06 0.55 1.49
C LEU A 128 -22.57 0.38 1.20
N LYS A 129 -23.35 0.08 2.25
CA LYS A 129 -24.82 0.15 2.25
C LYS A 129 -25.25 0.97 3.46
N GLY A 130 -25.63 2.22 3.24
CA GLY A 130 -26.14 3.09 4.30
C GLY A 130 -27.56 2.70 4.70
N ARG A 131 -27.95 2.96 5.96
CA ARG A 131 -29.32 2.75 6.46
C ARG A 131 -30.38 3.54 5.69
N ASP A 132 -30.02 4.71 5.18
CA ASP A 132 -30.84 5.57 4.33
C ASP A 132 -30.96 5.06 2.87
N GLY A 133 -30.29 3.94 2.56
CA GLY A 133 -30.22 3.38 1.22
C GLY A 133 -29.19 4.04 0.31
N SER A 134 -28.34 4.94 0.85
CA SER A 134 -27.15 5.42 0.16
C SER A 134 -26.14 4.30 -0.04
N THR A 135 -25.17 4.53 -0.94
CA THR A 135 -24.10 3.58 -1.25
C THR A 135 -22.78 4.32 -1.15
N GLY A 136 -22.01 4.06 -0.10
CA GLY A 136 -20.64 4.56 0.02
C GLY A 136 -19.81 4.16 -1.19
N LEU A 137 -19.02 5.10 -1.72
CA LEU A 137 -18.20 4.83 -2.89
C LEU A 137 -16.98 3.99 -2.53
N THR A 138 -16.59 3.08 -3.40
CA THR A 138 -15.38 2.28 -3.27
C THR A 138 -14.23 3.01 -3.94
N THR A 139 -13.74 4.07 -3.28
CA THR A 139 -12.59 4.88 -3.69
C THR A 139 -11.51 4.84 -2.61
N SER A 140 -10.27 5.14 -2.96
CA SER A 140 -9.15 5.22 -2.02
C SER A 140 -9.39 6.23 -0.89
N LEU A 141 -10.14 7.30 -1.16
CA LEU A 141 -10.48 8.35 -0.20
C LEU A 141 -11.65 8.00 0.73
N ASN A 142 -12.45 6.99 0.38
CA ASN A 142 -13.57 6.52 1.18
C ASN A 142 -13.28 5.16 1.85
N LEU A 143 -12.06 4.64 1.69
CA LEU A 143 -11.60 3.39 2.26
C LEU A 143 -10.32 3.59 3.07
N PHE A 144 -10.17 2.87 4.17
CA PHE A 144 -8.92 2.82 4.95
C PHE A 144 -8.74 1.45 5.60
N ALA A 145 -7.50 1.06 5.92
CA ALA A 145 -7.25 -0.10 6.78
C ALA A 145 -7.58 0.25 8.24
N GLY A 146 -8.70 -0.29 8.74
CA GLY A 146 -9.19 -0.05 10.10
C GLY A 146 -9.27 -1.31 10.94
N LEU A 147 -9.53 -1.16 12.23
CA LEU A 147 -9.68 -2.25 13.18
C LEU A 147 -10.99 -3.01 12.95
N ASP A 148 -10.93 -4.34 12.93
CA ASP A 148 -12.07 -5.20 12.62
C ASP A 148 -13.25 -5.00 13.58
N TYR A 149 -12.98 -4.91 14.88
CA TYR A 149 -13.99 -4.76 15.93
C TYR A 149 -14.69 -3.40 15.87
N LEU A 150 -13.95 -2.31 15.64
CA LEU A 150 -14.53 -0.97 15.49
C LEU A 150 -15.38 -0.88 14.22
N ASN A 151 -14.90 -1.44 13.12
CA ASN A 151 -15.67 -1.51 11.87
C ASN A 151 -16.98 -2.31 12.05
N GLN A 152 -16.96 -3.39 12.83
CA GLN A 152 -18.17 -4.15 13.16
C GLN A 152 -19.12 -3.38 14.08
N GLN A 153 -18.60 -2.66 15.08
CA GLN A 153 -19.41 -1.83 16.00
C GLN A 153 -20.06 -0.63 15.29
N HIS A 154 -19.36 -0.03 14.34
CA HIS A 154 -19.87 1.05 13.52
C HIS A 154 -20.92 0.54 12.52
N SER A 155 -20.62 -0.55 11.83
CA SER A 155 -21.52 -1.19 10.86
C SER A 155 -22.00 -0.18 9.79
N ASP A 156 -23.31 -0.12 9.53
CA ASP A 156 -23.98 0.69 8.51
C ASP A 156 -24.45 2.07 9.00
N LYS A 157 -23.97 2.51 10.18
CA LYS A 157 -24.37 3.80 10.74
C LYS A 157 -23.94 4.95 9.82
N PRO A 158 -24.80 5.97 9.64
CA PRO A 158 -24.41 7.16 8.89
C PRO A 158 -23.30 7.90 9.64
N VAL A 159 -22.32 8.41 8.91
CA VAL A 159 -21.29 9.32 9.44
C VAL A 159 -21.64 10.76 9.06
N ASN A 160 -20.81 11.70 9.49
CA ASN A 160 -21.00 13.11 9.19
C ASN A 160 -21.03 13.37 7.67
N SER A 161 -21.87 14.32 7.24
CA SER A 161 -22.03 14.67 5.82
C SER A 161 -20.78 15.27 5.17
N TRP A 162 -19.84 15.76 5.97
CA TRP A 162 -18.57 16.31 5.53
C TRP A 162 -17.47 15.25 5.35
N ALA A 163 -17.75 13.98 5.66
CA ALA A 163 -16.79 12.89 5.57
C ALA A 163 -17.20 11.81 4.57
N GLY A 164 -16.19 11.30 3.85
CA GLY A 164 -16.36 10.23 2.87
C GLY A 164 -17.25 10.61 1.69
N GLN A 165 -17.40 9.68 0.76
CA GLN A 165 -18.17 9.87 -0.46
C GLN A 165 -19.26 8.82 -0.55
N SER A 166 -20.49 9.23 -0.85
CA SER A 166 -21.62 8.33 -1.02
C SER A 166 -22.49 8.74 -2.20
N LEU A 167 -23.17 7.75 -2.76
CA LEU A 167 -24.18 7.92 -3.80
C LEU A 167 -25.57 7.83 -3.14
N PRO A 168 -26.41 8.87 -3.22
CA PRO A 168 -27.76 8.80 -2.68
C PRO A 168 -28.60 7.78 -3.46
N LYS A 169 -29.59 7.19 -2.78
CA LYS A 169 -30.50 6.18 -3.37
C LYS A 169 -31.16 6.67 -4.66
N SER A 170 -31.51 7.94 -4.74
CA SER A 170 -32.13 8.58 -5.91
C SER A 170 -31.22 8.65 -7.14
N ALA A 171 -29.89 8.69 -6.95
CA ALA A 171 -28.92 8.73 -8.05
C ALA A 171 -28.57 7.33 -8.59
N ARG A 172 -29.06 6.26 -7.95
CA ARG A 172 -28.84 4.88 -8.39
C ARG A 172 -29.70 4.55 -9.60
N LYS A 173 -29.06 4.07 -10.66
CA LYS A 173 -29.69 3.65 -11.91
C LYS A 173 -29.87 2.13 -11.91
N ARG A 174 -31.10 1.67 -12.06
CA ARG A 174 -31.46 0.23 -12.06
C ARG A 174 -30.62 -0.62 -13.03
N LYS A 175 -30.24 -0.05 -14.19
CA LYS A 175 -29.40 -0.75 -15.18
C LYS A 175 -28.05 -1.21 -14.61
N TRP A 176 -27.54 -0.54 -13.58
CA TRP A 176 -26.25 -0.85 -12.94
C TRP A 176 -26.37 -1.67 -11.64
N ASN A 177 -27.56 -2.17 -11.30
CA ASN A 177 -27.72 -3.02 -10.13
C ASN A 177 -27.13 -4.41 -10.37
N ILE A 178 -26.51 -4.99 -9.34
CA ILE A 178 -26.08 -6.39 -9.33
C ILE A 178 -27.14 -7.19 -8.60
N THR A 179 -27.56 -8.30 -9.20
CA THR A 179 -28.53 -9.23 -8.60
C THR A 179 -27.83 -10.53 -8.17
N PRO A 180 -28.35 -11.23 -7.15
CA PRO A 180 -27.68 -12.42 -6.61
C PRO A 180 -27.50 -13.56 -7.62
N ASP A 181 -28.37 -13.65 -8.61
CA ASP A 181 -28.37 -14.65 -9.70
C ASP A 181 -27.29 -14.41 -10.77
N MET A 182 -26.67 -13.22 -10.81
CA MET A 182 -25.62 -12.94 -11.78
C MET A 182 -24.38 -13.78 -11.50
N THR A 183 -23.81 -14.40 -12.54
CA THR A 183 -22.53 -15.10 -12.46
C THR A 183 -21.38 -14.11 -12.27
N LEU A 184 -20.22 -14.61 -11.83
CA LEU A 184 -19.03 -13.77 -11.63
C LEU A 184 -18.59 -13.08 -12.94
N ASP A 185 -18.66 -13.79 -14.07
CA ASP A 185 -18.38 -13.24 -15.40
C ASP A 185 -19.35 -12.11 -15.77
N GLN A 186 -20.64 -12.29 -15.52
CA GLN A 186 -21.66 -11.26 -15.78
C GLN A 186 -21.43 -10.01 -14.94
N ARG A 187 -21.05 -10.19 -13.67
CA ARG A 187 -20.71 -9.07 -12.77
C ARG A 187 -19.46 -8.32 -13.26
N LEU A 188 -18.42 -9.05 -13.67
CA LEU A 188 -17.21 -8.44 -14.25
C LEU A 188 -17.51 -7.71 -15.57
N GLN A 189 -18.30 -8.30 -16.45
CA GLN A 189 -18.71 -7.65 -17.70
C GLN A 189 -19.44 -6.34 -17.39
N LYS A 190 -20.40 -6.36 -16.47
CA LYS A 190 -21.17 -5.19 -16.06
C LYS A 190 -20.31 -4.09 -15.43
N LEU A 191 -19.29 -4.48 -14.68
CA LEU A 191 -18.31 -3.57 -14.11
C LEU A 191 -17.45 -2.96 -15.23
N GLY A 192 -17.00 -3.77 -16.19
CA GLY A 192 -16.27 -3.31 -17.37
C GLY A 192 -17.08 -2.34 -18.22
N ASP A 193 -18.37 -2.61 -18.42
CA ASP A 193 -19.30 -1.72 -19.14
C ASP A 193 -19.53 -0.40 -18.41
N PHE A 194 -19.42 -0.40 -17.07
CA PHE A 194 -19.60 0.81 -16.25
C PHE A 194 -18.35 1.69 -16.23
N LEU A 195 -17.17 1.09 -16.03
CA LEU A 195 -15.90 1.83 -15.96
C LEU A 195 -15.34 2.18 -17.34
N GLY A 196 -15.68 1.40 -18.38
CA GLY A 196 -15.24 1.64 -19.75
C GLY A 196 -13.72 1.75 -19.86
N ASP A 197 -13.27 2.85 -20.47
CA ASP A 197 -11.87 3.09 -20.81
C ASP A 197 -10.96 3.24 -19.58
N GLU A 198 -11.50 3.59 -18.40
CA GLU A 198 -10.71 3.73 -17.17
C GLU A 198 -10.18 2.37 -16.69
N LEU A 199 -11.00 1.32 -16.79
CA LEU A 199 -10.57 -0.04 -16.47
C LEU A 199 -9.53 -0.53 -17.49
N ASP A 200 -9.68 -0.15 -18.75
CA ASP A 200 -8.80 -0.57 -19.84
C ASP A 200 -7.43 0.09 -19.73
N THR A 201 -7.42 1.38 -19.39
CA THR A 201 -6.22 2.17 -19.11
C THR A 201 -5.47 1.61 -17.90
N PHE A 202 -6.15 1.43 -16.77
CA PHE A 202 -5.57 0.78 -15.59
C PHE A 202 -4.95 -0.58 -15.93
N LEU A 203 -5.71 -1.44 -16.60
CA LEU A 203 -5.25 -2.78 -16.94
C LEU A 203 -4.11 -2.77 -17.95
N ASP A 204 -3.98 -1.76 -18.80
CA ASP A 204 -2.85 -1.65 -19.72
C ASP A 204 -1.58 -1.16 -19.01
N GLU A 205 -1.73 -0.17 -18.13
CA GLU A 205 -0.64 0.45 -17.36
C GLU A 205 -0.01 -0.45 -16.30
N LEU A 206 -0.73 -1.49 -15.82
CA LEU A 206 -0.16 -2.42 -14.86
C LEU A 206 1.16 -3.03 -15.37
N ASP A 207 2.25 -2.84 -14.64
CA ASP A 207 3.53 -3.51 -14.94
C ASP A 207 3.35 -5.03 -14.92
N LYS A 208 2.75 -5.52 -13.83
CA LYS A 208 2.49 -6.94 -13.58
C LYS A 208 1.10 -7.11 -13.01
N MET A 209 0.36 -8.03 -13.61
CA MET A 209 -0.93 -8.45 -13.04
C MET A 209 -0.71 -9.11 -11.67
N PRO A 210 -1.60 -8.83 -10.69
CA PRO A 210 -1.61 -9.54 -9.43
C PRO A 210 -1.56 -11.07 -9.61
N GLN A 211 -0.86 -11.73 -8.69
CA GLN A 211 -0.74 -13.18 -8.72
C GLN A 211 -2.10 -13.83 -8.55
N ARG A 212 -2.25 -15.01 -9.16
CA ARG A 212 -3.43 -15.85 -8.94
C ARG A 212 -3.56 -16.19 -7.46
N THR A 213 -4.78 -16.44 -7.02
CA THR A 213 -5.04 -16.92 -5.65
C THR A 213 -4.18 -18.15 -5.35
N ALA A 214 -3.78 -18.32 -4.09
CA ALA A 214 -2.96 -19.47 -3.69
C ALA A 214 -3.61 -20.80 -4.11
N ARG A 215 -4.94 -20.87 -4.05
CA ARG A 215 -5.75 -22.02 -4.46
C ARG A 215 -5.56 -22.35 -5.94
N LEU A 216 -5.71 -21.36 -6.83
CA LEU A 216 -5.54 -21.56 -8.28
C LEU A 216 -4.09 -21.84 -8.66
N ARG A 217 -3.13 -21.23 -7.96
CA ARG A 217 -1.71 -21.55 -8.12
C ARG A 217 -1.43 -23.01 -7.78
N LEU A 218 -1.99 -23.48 -6.66
CA LEU A 218 -1.84 -24.85 -6.19
C LEU A 218 -2.48 -25.86 -7.15
N ALA A 219 -3.71 -25.61 -7.59
CA ALA A 219 -4.38 -26.42 -8.61
C ALA A 219 -3.53 -26.58 -9.89
N ARG A 220 -2.94 -25.50 -10.39
CA ARG A 220 -2.07 -25.54 -11.58
C ARG A 220 -0.74 -26.24 -11.32
N ALA A 221 -0.16 -26.08 -10.13
CA ALA A 221 1.06 -26.78 -9.74
C ALA A 221 0.81 -28.29 -9.72
N ILE A 222 -0.28 -28.74 -9.09
CA ILE A 222 -0.69 -30.14 -9.03
C ILE A 222 -0.89 -30.70 -10.45
N HIS A 223 -1.66 -29.99 -11.28
CA HIS A 223 -1.90 -30.39 -12.67
C HIS A 223 -0.60 -30.55 -13.47
N LYS A 224 0.36 -29.63 -13.32
CA LYS A 224 1.65 -29.70 -14.04
C LYS A 224 2.51 -30.88 -13.59
N ARG A 225 2.38 -31.31 -12.32
CA ARG A 225 3.14 -32.42 -11.74
C ARG A 225 2.54 -33.79 -12.08
N GLN A 226 1.27 -33.85 -12.52
CA GLN A 226 0.64 -35.09 -12.95
C GLN A 226 1.34 -35.63 -14.21
N GLY A 227 2.14 -36.68 -14.04
CA GLY A 227 2.94 -37.30 -15.11
C GLY A 227 4.45 -37.01 -15.02
N SER A 228 4.94 -36.38 -13.95
CA SER A 228 6.37 -36.26 -13.68
C SER A 228 6.83 -37.37 -12.75
N GLU A 229 7.91 -38.07 -13.12
CA GLU A 229 8.53 -39.15 -12.32
C GLU A 229 9.12 -38.66 -10.98
N LEU A 230 9.23 -37.35 -10.78
CA LEU A 230 9.77 -36.75 -9.56
C LEU A 230 8.73 -36.61 -8.43
N TYR A 231 7.48 -36.97 -8.67
CA TYR A 231 6.37 -36.81 -7.73
C TYR A 231 5.56 -38.10 -7.63
N GLU A 232 4.98 -38.33 -6.45
CA GLU A 232 4.11 -39.49 -6.22
C GLU A 232 2.85 -39.41 -7.09
N PRO A 233 2.41 -40.54 -7.67
CA PRO A 233 1.20 -40.58 -8.48
C PRO A 233 -0.03 -40.30 -7.62
N LEU A 234 -0.97 -39.55 -8.18
CA LEU A 234 -2.30 -39.39 -7.60
C LEU A 234 -3.17 -40.60 -7.94
N ASP A 235 -4.30 -40.73 -7.24
CA ASP A 235 -5.30 -41.78 -7.46
C ASP A 235 -5.85 -41.79 -8.90
N ARG A 236 -5.88 -40.62 -9.55
CA ARG A 236 -6.24 -40.46 -10.96
C ARG A 236 -5.62 -39.21 -11.56
N HIS A 237 -5.68 -39.10 -12.89
CA HIS A 237 -5.42 -37.84 -13.59
C HIS A 237 -6.60 -36.89 -13.44
N TYR A 238 -6.36 -35.71 -12.90
CA TYR A 238 -7.39 -34.68 -12.77
C TYR A 238 -7.22 -33.65 -13.87
N THR A 239 -8.33 -33.21 -14.45
CA THR A 239 -8.32 -32.04 -15.34
C THR A 239 -8.06 -30.76 -14.55
N LEU A 240 -7.52 -29.74 -15.21
CA LEU A 240 -7.30 -28.44 -14.56
C LEU A 240 -8.62 -27.87 -14.00
N THR A 241 -9.73 -27.98 -14.73
CA THR A 241 -11.04 -27.49 -14.30
C THR A 241 -11.53 -28.18 -13.02
N GLU A 242 -11.34 -29.50 -12.91
CA GLU A 242 -11.67 -30.22 -11.69
C GLU A 242 -10.86 -29.68 -10.50
N LEU A 243 -9.53 -29.54 -10.66
CA LEU A 243 -8.65 -29.01 -9.61
C LEU A 243 -9.00 -27.56 -9.24
N GLU A 244 -9.31 -26.72 -10.23
CA GLU A 244 -9.72 -25.33 -10.02
C GLU A 244 -11.12 -25.20 -9.36
N SER A 245 -11.89 -26.29 -9.25
CA SER A 245 -13.15 -26.34 -8.48
C SER A 245 -12.97 -26.79 -7.02
N LEU A 246 -11.83 -27.41 -6.69
CA LEU A 246 -11.59 -27.96 -5.35
C LEU A 246 -11.31 -26.86 -4.31
N LYS A 247 -11.71 -27.14 -3.06
CA LYS A 247 -11.38 -26.34 -1.88
C LYS A 247 -9.89 -26.44 -1.55
N MET A 248 -9.38 -25.45 -0.83
CA MET A 248 -7.95 -25.37 -0.47
C MET A 248 -7.47 -26.64 0.25
N ASP A 249 -8.21 -27.14 1.24
CA ASP A 249 -7.79 -28.29 2.05
C ASP A 249 -7.62 -29.56 1.22
N LYS A 250 -8.51 -29.77 0.23
CA LYS A 250 -8.40 -30.89 -0.71
C LYS A 250 -7.19 -30.75 -1.62
N LEU A 251 -6.91 -29.54 -2.11
CA LEU A 251 -5.73 -29.28 -2.93
C LEU A 251 -4.43 -29.46 -2.12
N GLN A 252 -4.42 -29.06 -0.85
CA GLN A 252 -3.28 -29.32 0.03
C GLN A 252 -3.05 -30.81 0.28
N ALA A 253 -4.12 -31.58 0.49
CA ALA A 253 -4.01 -33.03 0.62
C ALA A 253 -3.42 -33.67 -0.64
N LEU A 254 -3.86 -33.25 -1.84
CA LEU A 254 -3.29 -33.73 -3.11
C LEU A 254 -1.82 -33.32 -3.29
N GLU A 255 -1.44 -32.10 -2.88
CA GLU A 255 -0.03 -31.67 -2.90
C GLU A 255 0.83 -32.47 -1.94
N THR A 256 0.33 -32.74 -0.74
CA THR A 256 1.01 -33.55 0.28
C THR A 256 1.27 -34.97 -0.22
N ILE A 257 0.29 -35.58 -0.91
CA ILE A 257 0.47 -36.88 -1.58
C ILE A 257 1.59 -36.77 -2.62
N GLN A 258 1.49 -35.83 -3.58
CA GLN A 258 2.51 -35.69 -4.65
C GLN A 258 3.92 -35.43 -4.13
N GLU A 259 4.06 -34.72 -3.00
CA GLU A 259 5.35 -34.42 -2.38
C GLU A 259 5.85 -35.51 -1.41
N GLY A 260 5.11 -36.62 -1.25
CA GLY A 260 5.49 -37.73 -0.36
C GLY A 260 5.55 -37.32 1.11
N ARG A 261 4.79 -36.30 1.53
CA ARG A 261 4.83 -35.78 2.91
C ARG A 261 3.72 -36.40 3.75
N GLU A 262 3.97 -36.64 5.03
CA GLU A 262 2.96 -37.18 5.95
C GLU A 262 1.93 -36.15 6.41
N LYS A 263 2.28 -34.85 6.32
CA LYS A 263 1.44 -33.74 6.79
C LYS A 263 1.46 -32.58 5.82
N ASN A 264 0.33 -31.87 5.76
CA ASN A 264 0.20 -30.61 5.03
C ASN A 264 1.23 -29.60 5.52
N LYS A 265 1.72 -28.72 4.63
CA LYS A 265 2.48 -27.56 5.12
C LYS A 265 1.48 -26.70 5.88
N ASP A 266 1.82 -26.36 7.11
CA ASP A 266 1.16 -25.24 7.76
C ASP A 266 1.31 -24.03 6.83
N PHE A 267 0.22 -23.29 6.66
CA PHE A 267 0.24 -22.05 5.90
C PHE A 267 1.08 -21.05 6.70
N LEU A 268 2.40 -21.12 6.54
CA LEU A 268 3.33 -20.18 7.14
C LEU A 268 3.10 -18.84 6.45
N PHE A 269 2.30 -17.98 7.08
CA PHE A 269 2.19 -16.55 6.77
C PHE A 269 3.50 -15.79 7.08
N SER A 270 4.64 -16.49 7.20
CA SER A 270 5.91 -16.07 7.79
C SER A 270 6.60 -14.90 7.10
N ASN A 271 6.10 -14.42 5.97
CA ASN A 271 6.77 -13.40 5.17
C ASN A 271 6.30 -11.98 5.47
N CYS A 272 5.34 -11.78 6.37
CA CYS A 272 4.91 -10.44 6.80
C CYS A 272 4.92 -10.35 8.32
N PRO A 273 5.82 -9.56 8.94
CA PRO A 273 5.77 -9.37 10.38
C PRO A 273 4.44 -8.73 10.78
N PRO A 274 3.86 -9.12 11.93
CA PRO A 274 2.66 -8.51 12.46
C PRO A 274 2.86 -7.00 12.62
N ASP A 275 1.76 -6.27 12.59
CA ASP A 275 1.74 -4.83 12.69
C ASP A 275 0.93 -4.36 13.88
N SER A 276 1.31 -3.21 14.41
CA SER A 276 0.61 -2.58 15.52
C SER A 276 -0.62 -1.79 15.06
N GLU A 277 -1.62 -1.73 15.93
CA GLU A 277 -2.85 -0.98 15.67
C GLU A 277 -2.53 0.50 15.47
N LEU A 278 -1.72 1.06 16.38
CA LEU A 278 -1.26 2.44 16.32
C LEU A 278 -0.43 2.71 15.03
N GLY A 279 0.38 1.76 14.59
CA GLY A 279 1.17 1.87 13.37
C GLY A 279 0.33 1.87 12.09
N VAL A 280 -0.75 1.08 12.06
CA VAL A 280 -1.73 1.10 10.95
C VAL A 280 -2.52 2.42 10.97
N MET A 281 -2.96 2.89 12.14
CA MET A 281 -3.64 4.18 12.27
C MET A 281 -2.74 5.33 11.80
N HIS A 282 -1.46 5.33 12.18
CA HIS A 282 -0.49 6.32 11.71
C HIS A 282 -0.38 6.38 10.18
N ASP A 283 -0.20 5.23 9.52
CA ASP A 283 -0.04 5.16 8.07
C ASP A 283 -1.29 5.68 7.34
N GLU A 284 -2.48 5.30 7.82
CA GLU A 284 -3.76 5.73 7.24
C GLU A 284 -4.07 7.20 7.52
N LEU A 285 -3.82 7.70 8.74
CA LEU A 285 -3.97 9.12 9.08
C LEU A 285 -3.03 9.98 8.24
N LYS A 286 -1.78 9.55 8.05
CA LYS A 286 -0.82 10.21 7.16
C LYS A 286 -1.36 10.28 5.73
N ARG A 287 -1.87 9.17 5.20
CA ARG A 287 -2.46 9.13 3.86
C ARG A 287 -3.68 10.04 3.73
N PHE A 288 -4.64 9.95 4.65
CA PHE A 288 -5.84 10.78 4.63
C PHE A 288 -5.52 12.27 4.80
N SER A 289 -4.57 12.62 5.66
CA SER A 289 -4.12 14.02 5.83
C SER A 289 -3.47 14.60 4.56
N ALA A 290 -2.89 13.75 3.70
CA ALA A 290 -2.29 14.16 2.44
C ALA A 290 -3.30 14.19 1.28
N ASP A 291 -4.15 13.17 1.18
CA ASP A 291 -4.95 12.91 -0.01
C ASP A 291 -6.40 13.44 0.06
N LEU A 292 -6.96 13.67 1.26
CA LEU A 292 -8.30 14.22 1.39
C LEU A 292 -8.35 15.69 0.94
N PRO A 293 -9.48 16.15 0.38
CA PRO A 293 -9.70 17.58 0.14
C PRO A 293 -9.66 18.37 1.46
N GLU A 294 -9.38 19.66 1.36
CA GLU A 294 -9.42 20.57 2.51
C GLU A 294 -10.80 20.56 3.17
N GLY A 295 -10.79 20.58 4.50
CA GLY A 295 -11.99 20.57 5.33
C GLY A 295 -11.83 19.72 6.58
N LYS A 296 -12.92 19.64 7.35
CA LYS A 296 -12.93 19.07 8.69
C LYS A 296 -12.43 17.62 8.79
N HIS A 297 -12.69 16.78 7.77
CA HIS A 297 -12.20 15.40 7.79
C HIS A 297 -10.68 15.33 7.74
N ARG A 298 -10.07 16.09 6.83
CA ARG A 298 -8.62 16.19 6.69
C ARG A 298 -7.98 16.79 7.94
N GLU A 299 -8.59 17.84 8.49
CA GLU A 299 -8.14 18.50 9.73
C GLU A 299 -8.15 17.54 10.92
N ASN A 300 -9.25 16.80 11.13
CA ASN A 300 -9.33 15.78 12.18
C ASN A 300 -8.27 14.68 12.00
N CYS A 301 -8.03 14.23 10.77
CA CYS A 301 -6.98 13.24 10.50
C CYS A 301 -5.59 13.81 10.75
N ARG A 302 -5.32 15.06 10.39
CA ARG A 302 -4.05 15.73 10.65
C ARG A 302 -3.80 15.92 12.14
N PHE A 303 -4.82 16.36 12.87
CA PHE A 303 -4.78 16.49 14.33
C PHE A 303 -4.47 15.15 15.01
N MET A 304 -5.24 14.10 14.69
CA MET A 304 -5.00 12.77 15.27
C MET A 304 -3.66 12.18 14.87
N LEU A 305 -3.12 12.51 13.69
CA LEU A 305 -1.79 12.07 13.26
C LEU A 305 -0.71 12.58 14.23
N SER A 306 -0.80 13.83 14.68
CA SER A 306 0.15 14.43 15.62
C SER A 306 0.08 13.73 16.98
N LEU A 307 -1.13 13.47 17.50
CA LEU A 307 -1.32 12.72 18.75
C LEU A 307 -0.79 11.27 18.67
N VAL A 308 -1.10 10.58 17.57
CA VAL A 308 -0.65 9.19 17.31
C VAL A 308 0.87 9.12 17.20
N ARG A 309 1.51 10.11 16.56
CA ARG A 309 2.97 10.21 16.47
C ARG A 309 3.58 10.39 17.83
N LEU A 310 3.09 11.34 18.62
CA LEU A 310 3.60 11.61 19.97
C LEU A 310 3.56 10.36 20.85
N LEU A 311 2.39 9.70 20.93
CA LEU A 311 2.24 8.47 21.69
C LEU A 311 3.17 7.37 21.14
N GLY A 312 3.23 7.21 19.81
CA GLY A 312 4.08 6.22 19.18
C GLY A 312 5.58 6.44 19.45
N ILE A 313 6.05 7.69 19.54
CA ILE A 313 7.43 8.05 19.90
C ILE A 313 7.73 7.57 21.32
N TYR A 314 6.84 7.88 22.27
CA TYR A 314 6.98 7.41 23.65
C TYR A 314 6.98 5.87 23.74
N LEU A 315 6.08 5.21 23.03
CA LEU A 315 6.01 3.73 23.03
C LEU A 315 7.26 3.10 22.41
N ALA A 316 7.79 3.68 21.33
CA ALA A 316 9.03 3.22 20.73
C ALA A 316 10.22 3.38 21.69
N GLN A 317 10.29 4.49 22.43
CA GLN A 317 11.31 4.74 23.45
C GLN A 317 11.34 3.65 24.54
N ILE A 318 10.17 3.19 25.01
CA ILE A 318 10.08 2.16 26.06
C ILE A 318 10.09 0.72 25.50
N ASN A 319 10.36 0.54 24.21
CA ASN A 319 10.32 -0.76 23.51
C ASN A 319 8.96 -1.47 23.53
N ASP A 320 7.86 -0.73 23.59
CA ASP A 320 6.52 -1.28 23.48
C ASP A 320 6.24 -1.78 22.04
N ALA A 321 5.49 -2.88 21.92
CA ALA A 321 5.19 -3.51 20.63
C ALA A 321 4.43 -2.57 19.68
N GLN A 322 3.57 -1.69 20.22
CA GLN A 322 2.81 -0.72 19.42
C GLN A 322 3.72 0.31 18.75
N GLY A 323 4.74 0.79 19.46
CA GLY A 323 5.70 1.78 18.96
C GLY A 323 6.83 1.19 18.12
N LYS A 324 7.28 -0.03 18.44
CA LYS A 324 8.41 -0.67 17.73
C LYS A 324 8.02 -1.30 16.40
N ALA A 325 6.75 -1.61 16.18
CA ALA A 325 6.30 -2.27 14.96
C ALA A 325 6.71 -1.47 13.70
N ARG A 326 7.62 -2.07 12.93
CA ARG A 326 8.17 -1.53 11.67
C ARG A 326 8.85 -0.15 11.79
N ASN A 327 9.35 0.22 12.98
CA ASN A 327 10.22 1.39 13.20
C ASN A 327 9.65 2.73 12.69
N ARG A 328 8.36 3.01 12.91
CA ARG A 328 7.69 4.20 12.35
C ARG A 328 7.88 5.50 13.11
N PHE A 329 7.98 5.41 14.44
CA PHE A 329 7.78 6.56 15.31
C PHE A 329 9.09 7.16 15.80
N LEU A 330 10.01 6.32 16.28
CA LEU A 330 11.33 6.73 16.73
C LEU A 330 12.35 5.71 16.25
N SER A 331 13.06 6.04 15.18
CA SER A 331 14.14 5.22 14.63
C SER A 331 15.35 6.11 14.37
N LEU A 332 16.39 5.93 15.18
CA LEU A 332 17.61 6.72 15.11
C LEU A 332 18.77 5.76 14.88
N ALA A 333 19.43 5.88 13.73
CA ALA A 333 20.62 5.09 13.43
C ALA A 333 21.84 5.61 14.22
N ASN A 334 22.01 6.94 14.25
CA ASN A 334 23.22 7.60 14.74
C ASN A 334 22.98 8.41 16.04
N ALA A 335 21.89 8.17 16.75
CA ALA A 335 21.58 8.87 17.99
C ALA A 335 20.79 7.99 18.96
N ALA A 336 20.87 8.33 20.25
CA ALA A 336 20.01 7.81 21.29
C ALA A 336 19.13 8.94 21.81
N TRP A 337 17.82 8.71 21.92
CA TRP A 337 16.89 9.75 22.34
C TRP A 337 15.75 9.17 23.16
N THR A 338 15.53 9.75 24.33
CA THR A 338 14.40 9.49 25.22
C THR A 338 13.68 10.80 25.49
N PRO A 339 12.97 11.37 24.50
CA PRO A 339 12.41 12.72 24.63
C PRO A 339 11.32 12.83 25.67
N LEU A 340 10.63 11.74 25.99
CA LEU A 340 9.34 11.78 26.66
C LEU A 340 9.36 10.97 27.96
N GLN A 341 8.70 11.48 28.99
CA GLN A 341 8.44 10.80 30.24
C GLN A 341 6.94 10.64 30.44
N TYR A 342 6.52 9.46 30.89
CA TYR A 342 5.12 9.22 31.25
C TYR A 342 4.90 9.36 32.75
N CYS A 343 3.85 10.08 33.12
CA CYS A 343 3.44 10.37 34.48
C CYS A 343 1.98 9.94 34.69
N HIS A 344 1.70 9.21 35.76
CA HIS A 344 0.31 8.92 36.13
C HIS A 344 -0.34 10.17 36.76
N PRO A 345 -1.49 10.65 36.27
CA PRO A 345 -2.04 11.95 36.66
C PRO A 345 -2.36 12.03 38.16
N GLN A 346 -2.89 10.96 38.75
CA GLN A 346 -3.27 10.95 40.18
C GLN A 346 -2.10 10.67 41.13
N ARG A 347 -1.00 10.10 40.64
CA ARG A 347 0.13 9.62 41.46
C ARG A 347 1.44 9.81 40.70
N PRO A 348 1.84 11.05 40.41
CA PRO A 348 3.01 11.33 39.57
C PRO A 348 4.32 10.82 40.21
N TRP A 349 4.36 10.74 41.54
CA TRP A 349 5.50 10.24 42.29
C TRP A 349 5.22 8.82 42.80
N ARG A 350 6.01 7.85 42.37
CA ARG A 350 5.95 6.44 42.84
C ARG A 350 4.65 5.70 42.48
N THR A 351 4.19 5.83 41.23
CA THR A 351 3.10 5.00 40.72
C THR A 351 3.49 3.52 40.76
N PRO A 352 2.66 2.62 41.32
CA PRO A 352 2.87 1.18 41.15
C PRO A 352 2.90 0.82 39.65
N ALA A 353 3.82 -0.06 39.25
CA ALA A 353 3.98 -0.43 37.84
C ALA A 353 2.65 -0.91 37.21
N SER A 354 1.90 -1.78 37.88
CA SER A 354 0.61 -2.27 37.38
C SER A 354 -0.42 -1.16 37.10
N LEU A 355 -0.43 -0.11 37.92
CA LEU A 355 -1.34 1.03 37.72
C LEU A 355 -0.88 1.91 36.55
N LEU A 356 0.43 2.10 36.40
CA LEU A 356 1.02 2.83 35.29
C LEU A 356 0.74 2.12 33.94
N GLU A 357 0.91 0.81 33.91
CA GLU A 357 0.62 -0.03 32.75
C GLU A 357 -0.86 0.03 32.36
N ALA A 358 -1.78 -0.11 33.32
CA ALA A 358 -3.21 -0.04 33.06
C ALA A 358 -3.68 1.33 32.54
N ASP A 359 -3.16 2.44 33.11
CA ASP A 359 -3.45 3.79 32.60
C ASP A 359 -2.86 3.99 31.20
N ARG A 360 -1.66 3.48 30.93
CA ARG A 360 -1.03 3.53 29.59
C ARG A 360 -1.84 2.74 28.56
N GLU A 361 -2.28 1.53 28.87
CA GLU A 361 -3.14 0.72 28.00
C GLU A 361 -4.47 1.43 27.70
N SER A 362 -5.04 2.10 28.71
CA SER A 362 -6.24 2.92 28.54
C SER A 362 -6.00 4.10 27.59
N LEU A 363 -4.86 4.81 27.71
CA LEU A 363 -4.49 5.88 26.79
C LEU A 363 -4.27 5.37 25.36
N ILE A 364 -3.54 4.25 25.20
CA ILE A 364 -3.32 3.62 23.88
C ILE A 364 -4.65 3.31 23.21
N LYS A 365 -5.57 2.69 23.96
CA LYS A 365 -6.90 2.37 23.46
C LYS A 365 -7.67 3.63 23.06
N ALA A 366 -7.73 4.64 23.93
CA ALA A 366 -8.44 5.88 23.67
C ALA A 366 -7.94 6.59 22.39
N ILE A 367 -6.62 6.74 22.24
CA ILE A 367 -6.01 7.35 21.06
C ILE A 367 -6.23 6.52 19.80
N THR A 368 -6.15 5.19 19.89
CA THR A 368 -6.35 4.29 18.75
C THR A 368 -7.81 4.29 18.28
N GLU A 369 -8.77 4.27 19.20
CA GLU A 369 -10.20 4.37 18.89
C GLU A 369 -10.55 5.75 18.32
N ALA A 370 -10.00 6.83 18.89
CA ALA A 370 -10.17 8.18 18.36
C ALA A 370 -9.56 8.36 16.96
N ALA A 371 -8.39 7.76 16.69
CA ALA A 371 -7.77 7.76 15.39
C ALA A 371 -8.63 7.03 14.34
N HIS A 372 -9.19 5.88 14.71
CA HIS A 372 -10.15 5.17 13.87
C HIS A 372 -11.39 6.03 13.60
N ASN A 373 -11.94 6.68 14.64
CA ASN A 373 -13.09 7.56 14.51
C ASN A 373 -12.82 8.76 13.58
N ALA A 374 -11.63 9.36 13.66
CA ALA A 374 -11.21 10.42 12.75
C ALA A 374 -11.15 9.93 11.30
N LEU A 375 -10.53 8.77 11.05
CA LEU A 375 -10.50 8.15 9.72
C LEU A 375 -11.91 7.84 9.20
N GLN A 376 -12.78 7.32 10.07
CA GLN A 376 -14.18 7.03 9.79
C GLN A 376 -15.03 8.29 9.55
N GLY A 377 -14.51 9.49 9.84
CA GLY A 377 -15.24 10.74 9.65
C GLY A 377 -16.21 11.07 10.78
N LEU A 378 -16.03 10.46 11.94
CA LEU A 378 -16.78 10.76 13.15
C LEU A 378 -16.19 12.00 13.86
N SER A 379 -16.98 12.58 14.74
CA SER A 379 -16.49 13.64 15.62
C SER A 379 -15.51 13.06 16.62
N ILE A 380 -14.41 13.78 16.84
CA ILE A 380 -13.42 13.49 17.87
C ILE A 380 -13.43 14.62 18.90
N ASP A 381 -13.24 14.26 20.16
CA ASP A 381 -13.09 15.22 21.25
C ASP A 381 -11.60 15.58 21.38
N GLY A 382 -11.15 16.50 20.52
CA GLY A 382 -9.74 16.87 20.42
C GLY A 382 -9.19 17.44 21.73
N GLU A 383 -9.93 18.36 22.35
CA GLU A 383 -9.54 19.02 23.59
C GLU A 383 -9.36 18.01 24.74
N ALA A 384 -10.27 17.04 24.87
CA ALA A 384 -10.14 16.02 25.89
C ALA A 384 -8.93 15.08 25.65
N LEU A 385 -8.63 14.76 24.39
CA LEU A 385 -7.50 13.89 24.04
C LEU A 385 -6.15 14.60 24.23
N GLU A 386 -6.07 15.89 23.90
CA GLU A 386 -4.91 16.72 24.18
C GLU A 386 -4.67 16.84 25.68
N ALA A 387 -5.69 17.19 26.46
CA ALA A 387 -5.59 17.28 27.91
C ALA A 387 -5.13 15.94 28.53
N GLN A 388 -5.65 14.81 28.04
CA GLN A 388 -5.20 13.49 28.49
C GLN A 388 -3.73 13.23 28.23
N LEU A 389 -3.21 13.66 27.07
CA LEU A 389 -1.81 13.52 26.70
C LEU A 389 -0.92 14.49 27.48
N GLU A 390 -1.32 15.75 27.63
CA GLU A 390 -0.57 16.77 28.36
C GLU A 390 -0.39 16.40 29.84
N GLU A 391 -1.42 15.82 30.47
CA GLU A 391 -1.32 15.33 31.85
C GLU A 391 -0.31 14.17 32.00
N ARG A 392 -0.14 13.37 30.94
CA ARG A 392 0.58 12.08 31.00
C ARG A 392 1.97 12.12 30.39
N ILE A 393 2.18 12.84 29.30
CA ILE A 393 3.40 12.81 28.50
C ILE A 393 4.11 14.14 28.63
N HIS A 394 5.28 14.10 29.26
CA HIS A 394 6.09 15.27 29.57
C HIS A 394 7.41 15.24 28.79
N LEU A 395 7.86 16.42 28.35
CA LEU A 395 9.13 16.57 27.66
C LEU A 395 10.30 16.47 28.64
N GLN A 396 11.17 15.48 28.45
CA GLN A 396 12.38 15.27 29.23
C GLN A 396 13.61 15.94 28.58
N THR A 397 13.77 15.75 27.27
CA THR A 397 14.87 16.36 26.50
C THR A 397 14.50 16.55 25.03
N LEU A 398 14.79 17.74 24.48
CA LEU A 398 14.67 18.00 23.05
C LEU A 398 15.92 17.64 22.25
N VAL A 399 17.06 17.50 22.94
CA VAL A 399 18.36 17.25 22.32
C VAL A 399 18.67 15.75 22.43
N PRO A 400 18.73 15.01 21.31
CA PRO A 400 19.19 13.64 21.31
C PRO A 400 20.70 13.57 21.59
N VAL A 401 21.14 12.45 22.15
CA VAL A 401 22.56 12.15 22.32
C VAL A 401 23.06 11.54 21.00
N VAL A 402 23.78 12.34 20.22
CA VAL A 402 24.37 11.94 18.94
C VAL A 402 25.56 11.02 19.19
N ARG A 403 25.72 10.01 18.33
CA ARG A 403 26.89 9.11 18.33
C ARG A 403 27.93 9.61 17.33
N ALA A 404 29.20 9.31 17.58
CA ALA A 404 30.23 9.55 16.58
C ALA A 404 29.90 8.76 15.32
N PRO A 405 30.04 9.34 14.11
CA PRO A 405 29.91 8.57 12.89
C PRO A 405 30.98 7.48 12.82
N ASP A 406 30.61 6.39 12.18
CA ASP A 406 31.53 5.37 11.71
C ASP A 406 31.76 5.50 10.20
N GLU A 407 32.69 4.71 9.67
CA GLU A 407 33.03 4.74 8.24
C GLU A 407 31.80 4.46 7.36
N SER A 408 30.93 3.53 7.74
CA SER A 408 29.76 3.16 6.94
C SER A 408 28.70 4.26 6.90
N SER A 409 28.37 4.87 8.04
CA SER A 409 27.42 5.98 8.14
C SER A 409 27.94 7.25 7.48
N TRP A 410 29.25 7.46 7.51
CA TRP A 410 29.92 8.54 6.81
C TRP A 410 29.86 8.37 5.29
N GLU A 411 30.24 7.20 4.78
CA GLU A 411 30.19 6.87 3.36
C GLU A 411 28.77 6.91 2.82
N ALA A 412 27.78 6.45 3.61
CA ALA A 412 26.36 6.54 3.25
C ALA A 412 25.88 7.99 3.03
N CYS A 413 26.56 8.97 3.63
CA CYS A 413 26.30 10.40 3.42
C CYS A 413 27.20 11.02 2.33
N GLY A 414 27.89 10.20 1.54
CA GLY A 414 28.79 10.66 0.48
C GLY A 414 30.11 11.24 1.01
N SER A 415 30.52 10.83 2.21
CA SER A 415 31.76 11.27 2.85
C SER A 415 31.87 12.79 2.99
N ASN A 416 30.75 13.42 3.39
CA ASN A 416 30.62 14.87 3.49
C ASN A 416 29.88 15.28 4.78
N TRP A 417 30.44 16.24 5.51
CA TRP A 417 29.91 16.68 6.82
C TRP A 417 28.57 17.40 6.71
N LEU A 418 28.36 18.20 5.65
CA LEU A 418 27.07 18.87 5.43
C LEU A 418 25.98 17.83 5.19
N ASN A 419 26.22 16.87 4.30
CA ASN A 419 25.28 15.79 4.05
C ASN A 419 25.01 14.93 5.31
N TYR A 420 26.03 14.68 6.13
CA TYR A 420 25.86 13.94 7.37
C TYR A 420 24.98 14.71 8.38
N ILE A 421 25.23 16.01 8.55
CA ILE A 421 24.45 16.88 9.42
C ILE A 421 23.01 17.01 8.92
N ASP A 422 22.81 17.21 7.62
CA ASP A 422 21.49 17.26 7.00
C ASP A 422 20.72 15.95 7.19
N SER A 423 21.40 14.81 7.02
CA SER A 423 20.83 13.48 7.28
C SER A 423 20.46 13.30 8.76
N LEU A 424 21.30 13.77 9.68
CA LEU A 424 21.04 13.75 11.11
C LEU A 424 19.79 14.57 11.45
N TYR A 425 19.69 15.82 10.97
CA TYR A 425 18.50 16.65 11.19
C TYR A 425 17.24 16.06 10.57
N SER A 426 17.34 15.57 9.34
CA SER A 426 16.22 14.91 8.65
C SER A 426 15.70 13.70 9.43
N SER A 427 16.57 12.97 10.13
CA SER A 427 16.18 11.83 10.97
C SER A 427 15.43 12.22 12.26
N LEU A 428 15.56 13.48 12.70
CA LEU A 428 14.97 14.00 13.93
C LEU A 428 13.72 14.86 13.67
N GLU A 429 13.62 15.44 12.47
CA GLU A 429 12.59 16.40 12.08
C GLU A 429 11.16 15.89 12.33
N SER A 430 10.85 14.64 11.96
CA SER A 430 9.50 14.11 12.15
C SER A 430 9.08 14.04 13.62
N THR A 431 10.03 13.81 14.52
CA THR A 431 9.79 13.74 15.97
C THR A 431 9.60 15.14 16.53
N TRP A 432 10.47 16.09 16.15
CA TRP A 432 10.33 17.49 16.56
C TRP A 432 9.03 18.11 16.05
N GLN A 433 8.65 17.86 14.81
CA GLN A 433 7.39 18.37 14.26
C GLN A 433 6.20 17.80 15.03
N ALA A 434 6.23 16.52 15.43
CA ALA A 434 5.17 15.94 16.26
C ALA A 434 5.08 16.60 17.64
N LEU A 435 6.21 16.98 18.26
CA LEU A 435 6.24 17.70 19.53
C LEU A 435 5.70 19.13 19.40
N LEU A 436 6.06 19.83 18.31
CA LEU A 436 5.55 21.17 18.00
C LEU A 436 4.04 21.15 17.73
N ASP A 437 3.57 20.20 16.92
CA ASP A 437 2.16 20.12 16.50
C ASP A 437 1.21 19.95 17.69
N VAL A 438 1.67 19.30 18.77
CA VAL A 438 0.89 19.06 20.01
C VAL A 438 1.21 20.13 21.08
N GLY A 439 2.04 21.12 20.77
CA GLY A 439 2.38 22.22 21.69
C GLY A 439 3.29 21.83 22.87
N ILE A 440 3.93 20.66 22.82
CA ILE A 440 4.84 20.19 23.88
C ILE A 440 6.15 20.98 23.89
N CYS A 441 6.56 21.51 22.73
CA CYS A 441 7.64 22.47 22.65
C CYS A 441 7.26 23.66 21.76
N THR A 442 8.04 24.73 21.87
CA THR A 442 7.93 25.93 21.04
C THR A 442 8.95 25.92 19.92
N GLU A 443 8.72 26.69 18.87
CA GLU A 443 9.70 26.88 17.79
C GLU A 443 11.07 27.35 18.32
N SER A 444 11.08 28.27 19.30
CA SER A 444 12.31 28.75 19.92
C SER A 444 13.11 27.64 20.63
N GLN A 445 12.42 26.73 21.31
CA GLN A 445 13.04 25.57 21.97
C GLN A 445 13.55 24.57 20.93
N LEU A 446 12.84 24.41 19.81
CA LEU A 446 13.30 23.59 18.70
C LEU A 446 14.59 24.14 18.07
N PHE A 447 14.66 25.44 17.79
CA PHE A 447 15.89 26.06 17.27
C PHE A 447 17.06 25.88 18.23
N ALA A 448 16.85 26.09 19.54
CA ALA A 448 17.87 25.82 20.54
C ALA A 448 18.29 24.33 20.59
N ALA A 449 17.36 23.41 20.34
CA ALA A 449 17.64 21.99 20.28
C ALA A 449 18.48 21.61 19.05
N GLN A 450 18.26 22.26 17.91
CA GLN A 450 19.07 22.07 16.70
C GLN A 450 20.53 22.45 16.93
N ASP A 451 20.79 23.55 17.63
CA ASP A 451 22.15 23.92 18.07
C ASP A 451 22.72 22.89 19.05
N GLY A 452 21.87 22.39 19.96
CA GLY A 452 22.22 21.33 20.89
C GLY A 452 22.68 20.04 20.21
N VAL A 453 22.08 19.68 19.07
CA VAL A 453 22.49 18.51 18.27
C VAL A 453 23.92 18.66 17.75
N LEU A 454 24.32 19.83 17.26
CA LEU A 454 25.69 20.06 16.80
C LEU A 454 26.69 19.98 17.96
N ARG A 455 26.33 20.51 19.13
CA ARG A 455 27.16 20.38 20.34
C ARG A 455 27.29 18.92 20.77
N SER A 456 26.20 18.15 20.70
CA SER A 456 26.23 16.72 20.99
C SER A 456 27.08 15.95 19.98
N LEU A 457 27.02 16.31 18.69
CA LEU A 457 27.86 15.72 17.65
C LEU A 457 29.34 16.01 17.90
N GLN A 458 29.68 17.26 18.23
CA GLN A 458 31.06 17.63 18.57
C GLN A 458 31.59 16.81 19.75
N ALA A 459 30.83 16.73 20.85
CA ALA A 459 31.21 15.93 22.02
C ALA A 459 31.38 14.44 21.67
N ALA A 460 30.49 13.89 20.83
CA ALA A 460 30.59 12.51 20.39
C ALA A 460 31.86 12.25 19.56
N ILE A 461 32.25 13.20 18.70
CA ILE A 461 33.46 13.11 17.88
C ILE A 461 34.72 13.20 18.75
N GLU A 462 34.75 14.08 19.75
CA GLU A 462 35.84 14.15 20.71
C GLU A 462 35.99 12.81 21.44
N GLN A 463 34.89 12.20 21.90
CA GLN A 463 34.91 10.86 22.47
C GLN A 463 35.39 9.79 21.47
N GLY A 464 34.97 9.88 20.20
CA GLY A 464 35.41 8.99 19.12
C GLY A 464 36.92 9.11 18.85
N ARG A 465 37.47 10.32 18.90
CA ARG A 465 38.91 10.60 18.78
C ARG A 465 39.69 9.98 19.93
N GLU A 466 39.21 10.10 21.16
CA GLU A 466 39.82 9.45 22.33
C GLU A 466 39.83 7.92 22.17
N GLN A 467 38.69 7.33 21.78
CA GLN A 467 38.58 5.89 21.53
C GLN A 467 39.53 5.44 20.41
N TYR A 468 39.67 6.23 19.35
CA TYR A 468 40.58 5.96 18.24
C TYR A 468 42.04 5.95 18.71
N MET A 469 42.45 6.96 19.48
CA MET A 469 43.82 7.03 20.04
C MET A 469 44.12 5.89 21.01
N ASN A 470 43.11 5.38 21.70
CA ASN A 470 43.24 4.26 22.64
C ASN A 470 43.29 2.88 21.95
N GLN A 471 43.15 2.80 20.62
CA GLN A 471 43.25 1.54 19.91
C GLN A 471 44.64 0.91 20.06
N ARG A 472 44.68 -0.43 20.07
CA ARG A 472 45.92 -1.22 20.26
C ARG A 472 47.04 -0.85 19.27
N CYS A 473 46.70 -0.42 18.06
CA CYS A 473 47.67 0.03 17.06
C CYS A 473 48.55 1.19 17.56
N PHE A 474 47.97 2.14 18.29
CA PHE A 474 48.69 3.29 18.83
C PHE A 474 49.25 3.03 20.23
N THR A 475 48.51 2.30 21.07
CA THR A 475 48.91 2.08 22.48
C THR A 475 49.83 0.87 22.72
N HIS A 476 49.62 -0.24 22.00
CA HIS A 476 50.38 -1.49 22.19
C HIS A 476 51.45 -1.68 21.12
N TYR A 477 51.13 -1.33 19.87
CA TYR A 477 52.05 -1.48 18.74
C TYR A 477 52.85 -0.20 18.43
N ASN A 478 52.65 0.88 19.21
CA ASN A 478 53.35 2.17 19.07
C ASN A 478 53.40 2.70 17.63
N LYS A 479 52.36 2.46 16.82
CA LYS A 479 52.31 3.05 15.48
C LYS A 479 52.22 4.59 15.62
N PRO A 480 52.98 5.36 14.85
CA PRO A 480 52.89 6.81 14.90
C PRO A 480 51.50 7.26 14.43
N PHE A 481 50.87 8.12 15.23
CA PHE A 481 49.61 8.76 14.85
C PHE A 481 49.89 9.84 13.79
N GLN A 482 49.20 9.78 12.65
CA GLN A 482 49.35 10.76 11.57
C GLN A 482 48.18 11.74 11.53
N ARG A 483 46.95 11.21 11.52
CA ARG A 483 45.70 11.96 11.50
C ARG A 483 44.54 11.08 11.91
N TYR A 484 43.41 11.70 12.21
CA TYR A 484 42.16 10.98 12.39
C TYR A 484 41.59 10.53 11.03
N PRO A 485 40.72 9.51 11.01
CA PRO A 485 39.86 9.27 9.86
C PRO A 485 38.99 10.49 9.56
N ALA A 486 38.65 10.73 8.29
CA ALA A 486 37.89 11.91 7.87
C ALA A 486 36.56 12.10 8.64
N TYR A 487 35.90 10.99 9.00
CA TYR A 487 34.67 10.99 9.79
C TYR A 487 34.85 11.40 11.27
N LEU A 488 36.08 11.55 11.75
CA LEU A 488 36.38 12.10 13.08
C LEU A 488 37.01 13.50 13.00
N GLU A 489 37.11 14.12 11.83
CA GLU A 489 37.72 15.45 11.64
C GLU A 489 36.67 16.58 11.64
N PHE A 490 35.75 16.63 12.62
CA PHE A 490 34.79 17.75 12.78
C PHE A 490 35.19 18.75 13.88
N PRO A 491 34.96 20.06 13.71
CA PRO A 491 34.67 20.71 12.42
C PRO A 491 35.84 20.47 11.45
N PRO A 492 35.59 20.36 10.13
CA PRO A 492 36.65 20.10 9.15
C PRO A 492 37.77 21.12 9.33
N VAL A 493 38.91 20.63 9.84
CA VAL A 493 40.12 21.45 9.93
C VAL A 493 40.58 21.61 8.49
N VAL A 494 40.47 22.83 7.97
CA VAL A 494 41.09 23.16 6.69
C VAL A 494 42.56 22.81 6.84
N PRO A 495 43.14 21.92 6.02
CA PRO A 495 44.57 21.67 6.09
C PRO A 495 45.26 23.02 5.88
N GLU A 496 46.06 23.45 6.86
CA GLU A 496 46.92 24.62 6.67
C GLU A 496 47.71 24.36 5.38
N GLU A 497 47.51 25.21 4.37
CA GLU A 497 48.35 25.19 3.18
C GLU A 497 49.80 25.27 3.67
N PRO A 498 50.69 24.35 3.26
CA PRO A 498 52.09 24.48 3.61
C PRO A 498 52.54 25.81 3.03
N TYR A 499 52.83 26.77 3.92
CA TYR A 499 53.47 28.03 3.55
C TYR A 499 54.63 27.66 2.62
N PRO A 500 54.68 28.18 1.38
CA PRO A 500 55.86 28.01 0.57
C PRO A 500 57.00 28.64 1.38
N LEU A 501 57.95 27.80 1.79
CA LEU A 501 59.23 28.27 2.32
C LEU A 501 59.78 29.23 1.28
N ALA A 502 59.77 30.52 1.62
CA ALA A 502 60.39 31.56 0.82
C ALA A 502 61.85 31.17 0.59
N ALA A 503 62.26 31.25 -0.67
CA ALA A 503 63.54 30.81 -1.21
C ALA A 503 64.75 31.52 -0.58
#